data_AF-A0A1Z9DS59-F1
#
_entry.id   AF-A0A1Z9DS59-F1
#
_cell.length_a   1.000
_cell.length_b   1.000
_cell.length_c   1.000
_cell.angle_alpha   90.00
_cell.angle_beta   90.00
_cell.angle_gamma   90.00
#
_symmetry.space_group_name_H-M   'P 1'
#
loop_
_entity.id
_entity.type
_entity.pdbx_description
1 polymer ?
#
loop_
_entity_poly.entity_id
_entity_poly.type
_entity_poly.pdbx_seq_one_letter_code
_entity_poly.pdbx_strand_id
1 'polypeptide(L)' 'MKNENILANVKSKSLKEAREEINDILNKLERKDADLQGSIDDYKRLIQLNNHIDTLFKKKVKEISSITKKIKKNDKK' A
#
# COMPACT_ATOMS: atom_id res chain seq x y z
N MET A 1 6.63 -22.78 9.05
CA MET A 1 5.52 -22.91 8.08
C MET A 1 4.49 -21.83 8.34
N LYS A 2 3.88 -21.27 7.28
CA LYS A 2 2.84 -20.20 7.22
C LYS A 2 3.32 -18.74 7.03
N ASN A 3 4.37 -18.49 6.25
CA ASN A 3 4.69 -17.13 5.78
C ASN A 3 3.91 -16.70 4.52
N GLU A 4 3.23 -17.63 3.85
CA GLU A 4 2.57 -17.36 2.56
C GLU A 4 1.25 -16.59 2.69
N ASN A 5 0.59 -16.65 3.85
CA ASN A 5 -0.73 -16.06 4.03
C ASN A 5 -0.71 -14.55 4.35
N ILE A 6 0.42 -14.02 4.83
CA ILE A 6 0.54 -12.60 5.19
C ILE A 6 0.71 -11.71 3.94
N LEU A 7 1.46 -12.21 2.95
CA LEU A 7 1.68 -11.53 1.66
C LEU A 7 0.42 -11.49 0.79
N ALA A 8 -0.38 -12.56 0.82
CA ALA A 8 -1.63 -12.64 0.07
C ALA A 8 -2.66 -11.59 0.56
N ASN A 9 -2.71 -11.35 1.87
CA ASN A 9 -3.65 -10.39 2.46
C ASN A 9 -3.34 -8.93 2.08
N VAL A 10 -2.05 -8.56 1.88
CA VAL A 10 -1.69 -7.17 1.51
C VAL A 10 -2.03 -6.86 0.06
N LYS A 11 -1.77 -7.80 -0.86
CA LYS A 11 -1.97 -7.57 -2.31
C LYS A 11 -3.43 -7.31 -2.69
N SER A 12 -4.38 -7.78 -1.89
CA SER A 12 -5.81 -7.59 -2.13
C SER A 12 -6.39 -6.31 -1.53
N LYS A 13 -5.61 -5.57 -0.72
CA LYS A 13 -6.10 -4.34 -0.08
C LYS A 13 -6.24 -3.19 -1.06
N SER A 14 -7.32 -2.43 -0.92
CA SER A 14 -7.47 -1.12 -1.55
C SER A 14 -6.57 -0.07 -0.89
N LEU A 15 -6.42 1.08 -1.55
CA LEU A 15 -5.68 2.22 -0.99
C LEU A 15 -6.26 2.70 0.35
N LYS A 16 -7.59 2.66 0.48
CA LYS A 16 -8.29 3.08 1.70
C LYS A 16 -7.99 2.13 2.86
N GLU A 17 -8.13 0.83 2.63
CA GLU A 17 -7.86 -0.20 3.65
C GLU A 17 -6.38 -0.21 4.07
N ALA A 18 -5.46 -0.03 3.12
CA ALA A 18 -4.03 0.07 3.44
C ALA A 18 -3.73 1.31 4.30
N ARG A 19 -4.38 2.44 4.02
CA ARG A 19 -4.24 3.67 4.81
C ARG A 19 -4.84 3.54 6.22
N GLU A 20 -6.01 2.91 6.33
CA GLU A 20 -6.65 2.64 7.63
C GLU A 20 -5.74 1.78 8.50
N GLU A 21 -5.18 0.69 7.96
CA GLU A 21 -4.24 -0.17 8.70
C GLU A 21 -2.94 0.56 9.09
N ILE A 22 -2.39 1.41 8.20
CA ILE A 22 -1.22 2.24 8.56
C ILE A 22 -1.54 3.14 9.76
N ASN A 23 -2.70 3.80 9.75
CA ASN A 23 -3.09 4.67 10.85
C ASN A 23 -3.25 3.89 12.16
N ASP A 24 -3.84 2.70 12.11
CA ASP A 24 -4.01 1.85 13.29
C ASP A 24 -2.66 1.42 13.88
N ILE A 25 -1.69 1.07 13.02
CA ILE A 25 -0.34 0.70 13.45
C ILE A 25 0.40 1.90 14.04
N LEU A 26 0.31 3.08 13.42
CA LEU A 26 0.93 4.30 13.96
C LEU A 26 0.35 4.65 15.33
N ASN A 27 -0.99 4.61 15.46
CA ASN A 27 -1.69 4.81 16.73
C ASN A 27 -1.30 3.81 17.82
N LYS A 28 -0.74 2.64 17.47
CA LYS A 28 -0.21 1.67 18.42
C LYS A 28 1.24 2.00 18.79
N LEU A 29 2.07 2.31 17.80
CA LEU A 29 3.50 2.63 17.97
C LEU A 29 3.73 3.94 18.75
N GLU A 30 2.84 4.91 18.62
CA GLU A 30 2.92 6.20 19.31
C GLU A 30 2.38 6.17 20.76
N ARG A 31 1.91 5.01 21.22
CA ARG A 31 1.46 4.86 22.62
C ARG A 31 2.65 4.80 23.56
N LYS A 32 2.47 5.36 24.76
CA LYS A 32 3.50 5.43 25.81
C LYS A 32 3.96 4.05 26.31
N ASP A 33 3.16 3.01 26.08
CA ASP A 33 3.33 1.62 26.51
C ASP A 33 3.69 0.66 25.35
N ALA A 34 4.16 1.18 24.21
CA ALA A 34 4.52 0.34 23.08
C ALA A 34 5.67 -0.63 23.40
N ASP A 35 5.41 -1.93 23.27
CA ASP A 35 6.42 -2.98 23.42
C ASP A 35 7.42 -2.96 22.26
N LEU A 36 8.71 -2.99 22.58
CA LEU A 36 9.79 -2.92 21.59
C LEU A 36 9.75 -4.12 20.65
N GLN A 37 9.47 -5.32 21.17
CA GLN A 37 9.48 -6.55 20.39
C GLN A 37 8.29 -6.59 19.40
N GLY A 38 7.10 -6.18 19.85
CA GLY A 38 5.91 -6.03 19.01
C GLY A 38 6.04 -4.93 17.97
N SER A 39 6.76 -3.86 18.29
CA SER A 39 7.00 -2.73 17.39
C SER A 39 7.80 -3.12 16.15
N ILE A 40 8.70 -4.13 16.25
CA ILE A 40 9.49 -4.59 15.10
C ILE A 40 8.58 -5.11 13.98
N ASP A 41 7.59 -5.94 14.31
CA ASP A 41 6.68 -6.49 13.30
C ASP A 41 5.70 -5.44 12.77
N ASP A 42 5.30 -4.49 13.61
CA ASP A 42 4.52 -3.31 13.20
C ASP A 42 5.29 -2.46 12.17
N TYR A 43 6.58 -2.18 12.38
CA TYR A 43 7.41 -1.47 11.41
C TYR A 43 7.61 -2.26 10.11
N LYS A 44 7.86 -3.58 10.18
CA LYS A 44 7.91 -4.43 8.98
C LYS A 44 6.60 -4.35 8.20
N ARG A 45 5.47 -4.34 8.91
CA ARG A 45 4.14 -4.23 8.32
C ARG A 45 3.93 -2.89 7.62
N LEU A 46 4.33 -1.78 8.24
CA LEU A 46 4.30 -0.45 7.63
C LEU A 46 5.10 -0.39 6.32
N ILE A 47 6.29 -0.99 6.28
CA ILE A 47 7.10 -1.08 5.05
C ILE A 47 6.35 -1.84 3.95
N GLN A 48 5.73 -2.97 4.28
CA GLN A 48 4.94 -3.76 3.31
C GLN A 48 3.75 -2.96 2.76
N LEU A 49 3.02 -2.25 3.63
CA LEU A 49 1.87 -1.43 3.24
C LEU A 49 2.29 -0.26 2.35
N ASN A 50 3.38 0.43 2.68
CA ASN A 50 3.91 1.52 1.86
C ASN A 50 4.32 1.04 0.47
N ASN A 51 4.99 -0.12 0.36
CA ASN A 51 5.36 -0.69 -0.93
C ASN A 51 4.13 -1.07 -1.78
N HIS A 52 3.06 -1.55 -1.14
CA HIS A 52 1.80 -1.84 -1.82
C HIS A 52 1.13 -0.57 -2.35
N ILE A 53 1.08 0.50 -1.52
CA ILE A 53 0.55 1.81 -1.92
C ILE A 53 1.33 2.39 -3.10
N ASP A 54 2.67 2.34 -3.06
CA ASP A 54 3.53 2.77 -4.17
C ASP A 54 3.22 2.00 -5.46
N THR A 55 3.01 0.68 -5.36
CA THR A 55 2.63 -0.17 -6.51
C THR A 55 1.27 0.25 -7.09
N LEU A 56 0.28 0.55 -6.23
CA LEU A 56 -1.03 1.02 -6.65
C LEU A 56 -0.95 2.37 -7.37
N PHE A 57 -0.16 3.33 -6.85
CA PHE A 57 0.06 4.62 -7.49
C PHE A 57 0.74 4.48 -8.85
N LYS A 58 1.82 3.68 -8.93
CA LYS A 58 2.51 3.40 -10.20
C LYS A 58 1.55 2.80 -11.24
N LYS A 59 0.67 1.88 -10.83
CA LYS A 59 -0.35 1.29 -11.72
C LYS A 59 -1.31 2.36 -12.24
N LYS A 60 -1.83 3.22 -11.36
CA LYS A 60 -2.77 4.29 -11.75
C LYS A 60 -2.13 5.33 -12.65
N VAL A 61 -0.89 5.76 -12.39
CA VAL A 61 -0.16 6.69 -13.26
C VAL A 61 0.05 6.11 -14.66
N LYS A 62 0.39 4.82 -14.78
CA LYS A 62 0.53 4.14 -16.07
C LYS A 62 -0.80 4.05 -16.82
N GLU A 63 -1.89 3.76 -16.12
CA GLU A 63 -3.25 3.72 -16.67
C GLU A 63 -3.65 5.08 -17.25
N ILE A 64 -3.51 6.15 -16.47
CA ILE A 64 -3.80 7.54 -16.89
C ILE A 64 -2.95 7.90 -18.12
N SER A 65 -1.65 7.65 -18.07
CA SER A 65 -0.73 7.93 -19.19
C SER A 65 -1.14 7.22 -20.47
N SER A 66 -1.65 5.99 -20.36
CA SER A 66 -2.12 5.20 -21.50
C SER A 66 -3.42 5.76 -22.08
N ILE A 67 -4.35 6.20 -21.23
CA ILE A 67 -5.61 6.85 -21.64
C ILE A 67 -5.31 8.16 -22.37
N THR A 68 -4.46 9.03 -21.81
CA THR A 68 -4.09 10.31 -22.43
C THR A 68 -3.44 10.12 -23.80
N LYS A 69 -2.58 9.11 -23.97
CA LYS A 69 -1.98 8.78 -25.27
C LYS A 69 -3.02 8.33 -26.31
N LYS A 70 -4.06 7.60 -25.89
CA LYS A 70 -5.15 7.18 -26.78
C LYS A 70 -5.99 8.37 -27.25
N ILE A 71 -6.36 9.27 -26.34
CA ILE A 71 -7.12 10.49 -26.66
C ILE A 71 -6.38 11.33 -27.72
N LYS A 72 -5.10 11.65 -27.46
CA LYS A 72 -4.26 12.42 -28.41
C LYS A 72 -4.08 11.80 -29.79
N LYS A 73 -4.27 10.48 -29.94
CA LYS A 73 -4.22 9.80 -31.25
C LYS A 73 -5.54 9.91 -32.01
N ASN A 74 -6.67 9.95 -31.30
CA ASN A 74 -7.98 10.12 -31.91
C ASN A 74 -8.23 11.56 -32.34
N ASP A 75 -7.70 12.56 -31.63
CA ASP A 75 -7.83 13.98 -32.02
C ASP A 75 -6.99 14.37 -33.27
N LYS A 76 -6.09 13.48 -33.71
CA LYS A 76 -5.22 13.69 -34.89
C LYS A 76 -5.74 12.99 -36.16
N LYS A 77 -6.94 12.40 -36.10
CA LYS A 77 -7.53 11.59 -37.17
C LYS A 77 -8.83 12.22 -37.63
#